data_AF-A0A348FXT1-F1
#
_entry.id   AF-A0A348FXT1-F1
#
_cell.length_a   1.000
_cell.length_b   1.000
_cell.length_c   1.000
_cell.angle_alpha   90.00
_cell.angle_beta   90.00
_cell.angle_gamma   90.00
#
_symmetry.space_group_name_H-M   'P 1'
#
loop_
_entity.id
_entity.type
_entity.pdbx_description
1 polymer ?
#
loop_
_entity_poly.entity_id
_entity_poly.type
_entity_poly.pdbx_seq_one_letter_code
_entity_poly.pdbx_strand_id
1 'polypeptide(L)'
;MIVVFDTAVLVFVVDEHAKAPLDPATKKPVTDCQARVNHLIATLQRERATIIIPTPTLAEILVGAGPAMAEWLSTLRRTKHVKIVPFDERAAIEHALREADRKAARAAGMPRAKAKFDDQIIAIAVTERASVIYSDDPHIQKRAPKGIKVVGIAELQLPPETQQGQLPFEGPDPAEPTPEPEATPQGKAAADADGTPPEAPVPDSKADHRRGLEPSENDMTGEPTPTPNCAREPDGSQLPDKGAEPTATEKKPPADR
;
A
#
# COMPACT_ATOMS: atom_id res chain seq x y z
N MET A 1 -4.14 -10.43 16.75
CA MET A 1 -4.96 -9.26 16.36
C MET A 1 -4.91 -9.10 14.84
N ILE A 2 -5.99 -8.65 14.19
CA ILE A 2 -6.01 -8.28 12.76
C ILE A 2 -6.25 -6.78 12.65
N VAL A 3 -5.49 -6.11 11.79
CA VAL A 3 -5.62 -4.68 11.50
C VAL A 3 -5.60 -4.44 10.00
N VAL A 4 -6.27 -3.39 9.54
CA VAL A 4 -6.36 -3.02 8.12
C VAL A 4 -5.55 -1.77 7.87
N PHE A 5 -4.72 -1.77 6.83
CA PHE A 5 -4.10 -0.56 6.32
C PHE A 5 -4.85 -0.08 5.09
N ASP A 6 -5.36 1.15 5.15
CA ASP A 6 -5.90 1.88 4.01
C ASP A 6 -4.80 2.66 3.28
N THR A 7 -5.11 3.24 2.11
CA THR A 7 -4.16 3.92 1.21
C THR A 7 -3.38 5.02 1.94
N ALA A 8 -4.06 5.77 2.80
CA ALA A 8 -3.45 6.86 3.58
C ALA A 8 -2.22 6.39 4.38
N VAL A 9 -2.28 5.20 4.99
CA VAL A 9 -1.17 4.63 5.77
C VAL A 9 -0.25 3.79 4.91
N LEU A 10 -0.82 3.03 3.96
CA LEU A 10 -0.06 2.12 3.11
C LEU A 10 1.00 2.84 2.26
N VAL A 11 0.75 4.08 1.84
CA VAL A 11 1.70 4.87 1.05
C VAL A 11 3.04 5.05 1.76
N PHE A 12 3.04 5.27 3.08
CA PHE A 12 4.26 5.39 3.89
C PHE A 12 4.96 4.04 4.16
N VAL A 13 4.33 2.91 3.80
CA VAL A 13 4.96 1.59 3.89
C VAL A 13 5.81 1.29 2.66
N VAL A 14 5.44 1.85 1.50
CA VAL A 14 6.09 1.57 0.21
C VAL A 14 6.87 2.76 -0.36
N ASP A 15 6.62 3.97 0.14
CA ASP A 15 7.31 5.19 -0.25
C ASP A 15 7.65 6.04 1.00
N GLU A 16 8.95 6.10 1.33
CA GLU A 16 9.47 6.87 2.46
C GLU A 16 9.37 8.40 2.26
N HIS A 17 9.12 8.84 1.02
CA HIS A 17 9.01 10.24 0.64
C HIS A 17 7.56 10.65 0.32
N ALA A 18 6.59 9.82 0.72
CA ALA A 18 5.17 10.10 0.55
C ALA A 18 4.80 11.46 1.16
N LYS A 19 3.93 12.20 0.45
CA LYS A 19 3.48 13.52 0.88
C LYS A 19 2.62 13.40 2.13
N ALA A 20 2.95 14.19 3.15
CA ALA A 20 2.16 14.24 4.38
C ALA A 20 0.71 14.67 4.11
N PRO A 21 -0.30 13.96 4.64
CA PRO A 21 -1.69 14.41 4.57
C PRO A 21 -1.89 15.67 5.42
N LEU A 22 -2.98 16.39 5.13
CA LEU A 22 -3.40 17.51 5.97
C LEU A 22 -4.19 16.99 7.17
N ASP A 23 -3.84 17.46 8.35
CA ASP A 23 -4.61 17.22 9.56
C ASP A 23 -6.00 17.88 9.42
N PRO A 24 -7.10 17.11 9.59
CA PRO A 24 -8.45 17.63 9.45
C PRO A 24 -8.79 18.73 10.47
N ALA A 25 -8.19 18.71 11.66
CA ALA A 25 -8.41 19.69 12.72
C ALA A 25 -7.58 20.96 12.53
N THR A 26 -6.28 20.83 12.24
CA THR A 26 -5.36 21.98 12.16
C THR A 26 -5.17 22.55 10.74
N LYS A 27 -5.58 21.80 9.71
CA LYS A 27 -5.35 22.08 8.28
C LYS A 27 -3.87 22.22 7.90
N LYS A 28 -2.96 21.75 8.75
CA LYS A 28 -1.51 21.72 8.50
C LYS A 28 -1.07 20.32 8.13
N PRO A 29 0.06 20.16 7.41
CA PRO A 29 0.65 18.84 7.17
C PRO A 29 0.93 18.12 8.49
N VAL A 30 0.57 16.84 8.57
CA VAL A 30 0.90 16.00 9.73
C VAL A 30 2.42 15.80 9.77
N THR A 31 3.03 16.05 10.93
CA THR A 31 4.48 15.91 11.11
C THR A 31 4.87 14.45 11.35
N ASP A 32 6.08 14.09 10.92
CA ASP A 32 6.74 12.83 11.25
C ASP A 32 5.96 11.57 10.84
N CYS A 33 5.20 11.65 9.74
CA CYS A 33 4.35 10.55 9.24
C CYS A 33 5.12 9.24 9.10
N GLN A 34 6.31 9.28 8.49
CA GLN A 34 7.15 8.09 8.33
C GLN A 34 7.55 7.48 9.68
N ALA A 35 7.96 8.31 10.65
CA ALA A 35 8.37 7.84 11.97
C ALA A 35 7.19 7.19 12.73
N ARG A 36 6.00 7.80 12.64
CA ARG A 36 4.76 7.25 13.21
C ARG A 36 4.39 5.90 12.61
N VAL A 37 4.44 5.78 11.27
CA VAL A 37 4.11 4.53 10.58
C VAL A 37 5.15 3.44 10.86
N ASN A 38 6.43 3.78 10.88
CA ASN A 38 7.50 2.85 11.25
C ASN A 38 7.32 2.34 12.69
N HIS A 39 6.99 3.23 13.63
CA HIS A 39 6.71 2.85 15.01
C HIS A 39 5.45 1.96 15.14
N LEU A 40 4.40 2.28 14.38
CA LEU A 40 3.19 1.46 14.30
C LEU A 40 3.53 0.04 13.80
N ILE A 41 4.26 -0.09 12.69
CA ILE A 41 4.64 -1.39 12.15
C ILE A 41 5.46 -2.19 13.17
N ALA A 42 6.45 -1.56 13.82
CA ALA A 42 7.27 -2.22 14.84
C ALA A 42 6.43 -2.71 16.03
N THR A 43 5.43 -1.92 16.45
CA THR A 43 4.50 -2.28 17.52
C THR A 43 3.60 -3.45 17.11
N LEU A 44 2.98 -3.38 15.94
CA LEU A 44 2.14 -4.46 15.40
C LEU A 44 2.92 -5.77 15.22
N GLN A 45 4.18 -5.70 14.79
CA GLN A 45 5.06 -6.88 14.70
C GLN A 45 5.33 -7.49 16.08
N ARG A 46 5.63 -6.68 17.09
CA ARG A 46 5.83 -7.13 18.48
C ARG A 46 4.58 -7.82 19.05
N GLU A 47 3.41 -7.29 18.71
CA GLU A 47 2.10 -7.85 19.08
C GLU A 47 1.70 -9.06 18.24
N ARG A 48 2.52 -9.46 17.26
CA ARG A 48 2.22 -10.53 16.29
C ARG A 48 0.88 -10.29 15.58
N ALA A 49 0.54 -9.03 15.33
CA ALA A 49 -0.64 -8.66 14.58
C ALA A 49 -0.49 -9.06 13.10
N THR A 50 -1.62 -9.40 12.47
CA THR A 50 -1.70 -9.56 11.02
C THR A 50 -2.21 -8.26 10.42
N ILE A 51 -1.42 -7.66 9.54
CA ILE A 51 -1.78 -6.49 8.76
C ILE A 51 -2.43 -6.99 7.47
N ILE A 52 -3.68 -6.60 7.23
CA ILE A 52 -4.36 -6.89 5.97
C ILE A 52 -4.40 -5.65 5.09
N ILE A 53 -4.15 -5.86 3.80
CA ILE A 53 -4.25 -4.85 2.76
C ILE A 53 -5.41 -5.25 1.84
N PRO A 54 -6.54 -4.52 1.89
CA PRO A 54 -7.65 -4.77 0.98
C PRO A 54 -7.21 -4.60 -0.47
N THR A 55 -7.68 -5.45 -1.39
CA THR A 55 -7.38 -5.26 -2.83
C THR A 55 -7.86 -3.93 -3.42
N PRO A 56 -8.96 -3.29 -2.96
CA PRO A 56 -9.30 -1.93 -3.39
C PRO A 56 -8.21 -0.91 -3.02
N THR A 57 -7.69 -0.97 -1.79
CA THR A 57 -6.56 -0.16 -1.32
C THR A 57 -5.29 -0.44 -2.12
N LEU A 58 -5.00 -1.71 -2.39
CA LEU A 58 -3.87 -2.10 -3.23
C LEU A 58 -4.02 -1.54 -4.66
N ALA A 59 -5.22 -1.59 -5.24
CA ALA A 59 -5.46 -1.05 -6.56
C ALA A 59 -5.20 0.47 -6.60
N GLU A 60 -5.68 1.20 -5.60
CA GLU A 60 -5.49 2.65 -5.49
C GLU A 60 -4.00 3.03 -5.42
N ILE A 61 -3.23 2.37 -4.55
CA ILE A 61 -1.80 2.70 -4.41
C ILE A 61 -1.00 2.34 -5.66
N LEU A 62 -1.34 1.24 -6.33
CA LEU A 62 -0.62 0.80 -7.53
C LEU A 62 -0.86 1.72 -8.74
N VAL A 63 -1.99 2.46 -8.78
CA VAL A 63 -2.20 3.51 -9.80
C VAL A 63 -1.13 4.60 -9.71
N GLY A 64 -0.69 4.95 -8.50
CA GLY A 64 0.36 5.93 -8.26
C GLY A 64 1.79 5.40 -8.40
N ALA A 65 1.97 4.09 -8.45
CA ALA A 65 3.30 3.46 -8.38
C ALA A 65 4.14 3.62 -9.66
N GLY A 66 3.50 3.79 -10.82
CA GLY A 66 4.19 3.87 -12.11
C GLY A 66 5.18 2.70 -12.31
N PRO A 67 6.46 2.96 -12.65
CA PRO A 67 7.47 1.92 -12.80
C PRO A 67 7.76 1.11 -11.52
N ALA A 68 7.48 1.65 -10.33
CA ALA A 68 7.76 0.99 -9.04
C ALA A 68 6.72 -0.10 -8.67
N MET A 69 5.64 -0.26 -9.45
CA MET A 69 4.54 -1.19 -9.18
C MET A 69 4.99 -2.61 -8.84
N ALA A 70 5.92 -3.17 -9.63
CA ALA A 70 6.39 -4.54 -9.43
C ALA A 70 7.21 -4.68 -8.12
N GLU A 71 8.01 -3.67 -7.81
CA GLU A 71 8.83 -3.63 -6.60
C GLU A 71 7.95 -3.54 -5.35
N TRP A 72 6.99 -2.61 -5.33
CA TRP A 72 6.04 -2.42 -4.24
C TRP A 72 5.26 -3.71 -3.96
N LEU A 73 4.71 -4.34 -5.01
CA LEU A 73 3.97 -5.59 -4.85
C LEU A 73 4.85 -6.71 -4.29
N SER A 74 6.11 -6.79 -4.74
CA SER A 74 7.07 -7.78 -4.25
C SER A 74 7.41 -7.56 -2.77
N THR A 75 7.62 -6.32 -2.36
CA THR A 75 7.88 -5.94 -0.96
C THR A 75 6.70 -6.28 -0.05
N LEU A 76 5.47 -5.95 -0.45
CA LEU A 76 4.27 -6.28 0.31
C LEU A 76 4.08 -7.80 0.47
N ARG A 77 4.32 -8.58 -0.59
CA ARG A 77 4.19 -10.04 -0.57
C ARG A 77 5.25 -10.76 0.28
N ARG A 78 6.48 -10.22 0.34
CA ARG A 78 7.56 -10.79 1.17
C ARG A 78 7.42 -10.47 2.65
N THR A 79 6.62 -9.46 3.00
CA THR A 79 6.47 -9.02 4.39
C THR A 79 5.61 -10.02 5.16
N LYS A 80 6.23 -10.79 6.07
CA LYS A 80 5.61 -11.90 6.81
C LYS A 80 4.28 -11.59 7.49
N HIS A 81 4.14 -10.39 8.05
CA HIS A 81 2.96 -9.98 8.81
C HIS A 81 1.87 -9.33 7.95
N VAL A 82 2.13 -9.13 6.65
CA VAL A 82 1.23 -8.51 5.69
C VAL A 82 0.52 -9.57 4.87
N LYS A 83 -0.79 -9.40 4.69
CA LYS A 83 -1.62 -10.22 3.80
C LYS A 83 -2.46 -9.34 2.90
N ILE A 84 -2.38 -9.57 1.60
CA ILE A 84 -3.31 -8.93 0.65
C ILE A 84 -4.62 -9.73 0.68
N VAL A 85 -5.73 -9.07 0.95
CA VAL A 85 -7.05 -9.72 1.09
C VAL A 85 -7.98 -9.24 -0.02
N PRO A 86 -8.52 -10.15 -0.85
CA PRO A 86 -9.42 -9.79 -1.94
C PRO A 86 -10.81 -9.41 -1.44
N PHE A 87 -11.54 -8.67 -2.27
CA PHE A 87 -13.00 -8.56 -2.15
C PHE A 87 -13.65 -9.85 -2.64
N ASP A 88 -13.78 -10.82 -1.73
CA ASP A 88 -14.33 -12.15 -2.02
C ASP A 88 -15.85 -12.23 -1.79
N GLU A 89 -16.42 -13.44 -1.91
CA GLU A 89 -17.86 -13.66 -1.73
C GLU A 89 -18.36 -13.24 -0.34
N ARG A 90 -17.57 -13.51 0.72
CA ARG A 90 -17.94 -13.15 2.10
C ARG A 90 -17.99 -11.63 2.23
N ALA A 91 -16.97 -10.94 1.72
CA ALA A 91 -16.93 -9.48 1.71
C ALA A 91 -18.05 -8.87 0.84
N ALA A 92 -18.41 -9.52 -0.26
CA ALA A 92 -19.52 -9.10 -1.11
C ALA A 92 -20.87 -9.20 -0.42
N ILE A 93 -21.13 -10.29 0.32
CA ILE A 93 -22.35 -10.45 1.12
C ILE A 93 -22.43 -9.39 2.21
N GLU A 94 -21.35 -9.18 2.98
CA GLU A 94 -21.29 -8.13 4.00
C GLU A 94 -21.54 -6.74 3.40
N HIS A 95 -20.89 -6.42 2.28
CA HIS A 95 -21.10 -5.17 1.56
C HIS A 95 -22.56 -4.97 1.14
N ALA A 96 -23.20 -6.02 0.58
CA ALA A 96 -24.59 -5.96 0.16
C ALA A 96 -25.56 -5.73 1.32
N LEU A 97 -25.32 -6.35 2.48
CA LEU A 97 -26.13 -6.12 3.68
C LEU A 97 -26.06 -4.66 4.13
N ARG A 98 -24.84 -4.09 4.18
CA ARG A 98 -24.63 -2.66 4.53
C ARG A 98 -25.29 -1.72 3.52
N GLU A 99 -25.25 -2.07 2.23
CA GLU A 99 -25.95 -1.31 1.19
C GLU A 99 -27.47 -1.35 1.35
N ALA A 100 -28.02 -2.51 1.74
CA ALA A 100 -29.45 -2.66 1.98
C ALA A 100 -29.93 -1.77 3.14
N ASP A 101 -29.20 -1.78 4.27
CA ASP A 101 -29.48 -0.90 5.42
C ASP A 101 -29.44 0.58 5.01
N ARG A 102 -28.45 0.94 4.20
CA ARG A 102 -28.32 2.31 3.70
C ARG A 102 -29.41 2.67 2.70
N LYS A 103 -29.85 1.73 1.86
CA LYS A 103 -30.98 1.94 0.95
C LYS A 103 -32.26 2.21 1.74
N ALA A 104 -32.47 1.48 2.84
CA ALA A 104 -33.57 1.76 3.77
C ALA A 104 -33.43 3.16 4.40
N ALA A 105 -32.23 3.54 4.86
CA ALA A 105 -31.99 4.89 5.40
C ALA A 105 -32.17 6.02 4.37
N ARG A 106 -31.78 5.78 3.10
CA ARG A 106 -32.01 6.70 1.98
C ARG A 106 -33.50 6.86 1.68
N ALA A 107 -34.27 5.77 1.73
CA ALA A 107 -35.73 5.83 1.61
C ALA A 107 -36.36 6.66 2.74
N ALA A 108 -35.71 6.73 3.90
CA ALA A 108 -36.06 7.62 5.01
C ALA A 108 -35.52 9.06 4.89
N GLY A 109 -35.04 9.47 3.70
CA GLY A 109 -34.64 10.85 3.41
C GLY A 109 -33.15 11.18 3.57
N MET A 110 -32.29 10.18 3.81
CA MET A 110 -30.84 10.42 3.93
C MET A 110 -30.17 10.65 2.55
N PRO A 111 -29.22 11.60 2.41
CA PRO A 111 -28.55 11.90 1.14
C PRO A 111 -27.83 10.69 0.52
N ARG A 112 -27.81 10.64 -0.82
CA ARG A 112 -27.12 9.60 -1.58
C ARG A 112 -25.62 9.84 -1.61
N ALA A 113 -24.88 9.19 -0.71
CA ALA A 113 -23.41 9.19 -0.80
C ALA A 113 -22.92 8.22 -1.88
N LYS A 114 -21.99 8.67 -2.74
CA LYS A 114 -21.12 7.78 -3.54
C LYS A 114 -20.00 7.33 -2.61
N ALA A 115 -20.01 6.08 -2.17
CA ALA A 115 -18.76 5.40 -1.90
C ALA A 115 -18.87 4.00 -2.48
N LYS A 116 -17.78 3.55 -3.08
CA LYS A 116 -17.71 2.20 -3.63
C LYS A 116 -16.54 1.46 -2.99
N PHE A 117 -15.37 2.09 -2.89
CA PHE A 117 -14.19 1.44 -2.33
C PHE A 117 -14.17 1.44 -0.80
N ASP A 118 -14.56 2.53 -0.13
CA ASP A 118 -14.62 2.61 1.35
C ASP A 118 -15.50 1.50 1.93
N ASP A 119 -16.67 1.29 1.32
CA ASP A 119 -17.63 0.29 1.76
C ASP A 119 -17.12 -1.14 1.47
N GLN A 120 -16.27 -1.35 0.47
CA GLN A 120 -15.59 -2.63 0.23
C GLN A 120 -14.47 -2.86 1.25
N ILE A 121 -13.67 -1.84 1.57
CA ILE A 121 -12.62 -1.89 2.60
C ILE A 121 -13.24 -2.26 3.95
N ILE A 122 -14.33 -1.60 4.32
CA ILE A 122 -15.05 -1.90 5.57
C ILE A 122 -15.61 -3.32 5.55
N ALA A 123 -16.19 -3.77 4.44
CA ALA A 123 -16.72 -5.13 4.35
C ALA A 123 -15.62 -6.18 4.55
N ILE A 124 -14.46 -6.01 3.89
CA ILE A 124 -13.29 -6.88 4.08
C ILE A 124 -12.82 -6.84 5.54
N ALA A 125 -12.73 -5.65 6.14
CA ALA A 125 -12.34 -5.49 7.54
C ALA A 125 -13.27 -6.27 8.49
N VAL A 126 -14.57 -6.21 8.25
CA VAL A 126 -15.57 -6.92 9.07
C VAL A 126 -15.46 -8.44 8.88
N THR A 127 -15.36 -8.92 7.65
CA THR A 127 -15.30 -10.37 7.38
C THR A 127 -14.03 -11.03 7.89
N GLU A 128 -12.94 -10.27 7.91
CA GLU A 128 -11.65 -10.67 8.50
C GLU A 128 -11.58 -10.41 10.01
N ARG A 129 -12.63 -9.87 10.62
CA ARG A 129 -12.69 -9.54 12.06
C ARG A 129 -11.53 -8.63 12.49
N ALA A 130 -11.21 -7.65 11.64
CA ALA A 130 -10.24 -6.62 11.96
C ALA A 130 -10.72 -5.82 13.18
N SER A 131 -9.78 -5.49 14.05
CA SER A 131 -10.04 -4.70 15.26
C SER A 131 -9.82 -3.20 15.05
N VAL A 132 -8.94 -2.86 14.10
CA VAL A 132 -8.56 -1.48 13.78
C VAL A 132 -8.43 -1.32 12.27
N ILE A 133 -8.93 -0.22 11.72
CA ILE A 133 -8.62 0.28 10.38
C ILE A 133 -7.78 1.55 10.54
N TYR A 134 -6.59 1.55 9.95
CA TYR A 134 -5.75 2.74 9.90
C TYR A 134 -6.07 3.53 8.63
N SER A 135 -6.74 4.67 8.76
CA SER A 135 -7.23 5.50 7.65
C SER A 135 -7.49 6.94 8.11
N ASP A 136 -7.15 7.88 7.23
CA ASP A 136 -7.52 9.31 7.36
C ASP A 136 -8.83 9.64 6.61
N ASP A 137 -9.49 8.67 5.97
CA ASP A 137 -10.71 8.92 5.20
C ASP A 137 -11.92 9.16 6.12
N PRO A 138 -12.56 10.34 6.06
CA PRO A 138 -13.73 10.65 6.88
C PRO A 138 -14.95 9.76 6.58
N HIS A 139 -15.05 9.18 5.38
CA HIS A 139 -16.09 8.21 5.04
C HIS A 139 -15.88 6.88 5.74
N ILE A 140 -14.65 6.38 5.82
CA ILE A 140 -14.34 5.16 6.57
C ILE A 140 -14.62 5.39 8.07
N GLN A 141 -14.14 6.51 8.62
CA GLN A 141 -14.39 6.88 10.02
C GLN A 141 -15.88 6.94 10.37
N LYS A 142 -16.71 7.50 9.49
CA LYS A 142 -18.16 7.63 9.72
C LYS A 142 -18.94 6.32 9.56
N ARG A 143 -18.41 5.36 8.80
CA ARG A 143 -19.17 4.16 8.38
C ARG A 143 -18.66 2.86 8.97
N ALA A 144 -17.48 2.88 9.58
CA ALA A 144 -16.97 1.73 10.32
C ALA A 144 -17.97 1.35 11.44
N PRO A 145 -18.23 0.05 11.63
CA PRO A 145 -19.12 -0.40 12.70
C PRO A 145 -18.46 -0.18 14.07
N LYS A 146 -19.27 -0.06 15.14
CA LYS A 146 -18.82 0.25 16.51
C LYS A 146 -17.79 -0.73 17.10
N GLY A 147 -17.57 -1.90 16.50
CA GLY A 147 -16.58 -2.89 16.92
C GLY A 147 -15.19 -2.74 16.29
N ILE A 148 -15.02 -1.82 15.33
CA ILE A 148 -13.75 -1.59 14.64
C ILE A 148 -13.31 -0.15 14.89
N LYS A 149 -12.16 0.03 15.52
CA LYS A 149 -11.58 1.36 15.72
C LYS A 149 -11.07 1.89 14.38
N VAL A 150 -11.26 3.17 14.09
CA VAL A 150 -10.58 3.84 12.97
C VAL A 150 -9.56 4.81 13.57
N VAL A 151 -8.33 4.76 13.08
CA VAL A 151 -7.21 5.58 13.60
C VAL A 151 -6.51 6.26 12.43
N GLY A 152 -6.47 7.59 12.45
CA GLY A 152 -5.72 8.38 11.45
C GLY A 152 -4.22 8.45 11.74
N ILE A 153 -3.43 8.93 10.77
CA ILE A 153 -1.97 9.08 10.92
C ILE A 153 -1.61 10.06 12.04
N ALA A 154 -2.37 11.14 12.18
CA ALA A 154 -2.14 12.14 13.22
C ALA A 154 -2.30 11.56 14.65
N GLU A 155 -3.09 10.50 14.82
CA GLU A 155 -3.35 9.83 16.09
C GLU A 155 -2.30 8.76 16.43
N LEU A 156 -1.43 8.39 15.48
CA LEU A 156 -0.39 7.40 15.71
C LEU A 156 0.67 7.92 16.66
N GLN A 157 1.15 7.06 17.55
CA GLN A 157 2.20 7.43 18.50
C GLN A 157 3.53 7.64 17.77
N LEU A 158 4.25 8.69 18.18
CA LEU A 158 5.65 8.82 17.82
C LEU A 158 6.46 7.75 18.55
N PRO A 159 7.57 7.27 17.95
CA PRO A 159 8.49 6.42 18.68
C PRO A 159 8.92 7.14 19.96
N PRO A 160 9.06 6.41 21.09
CA PRO A 160 9.63 7.01 22.28
C PRO A 160 11.01 7.56 21.93
N GLU A 161 11.35 8.75 22.43
CA GLU A 161 12.72 9.25 22.32
C GLU A 161 13.62 8.21 22.95
N THR A 162 14.36 7.48 22.12
CA THR A 162 15.47 6.68 22.62
C THR A 162 16.38 7.68 23.31
N GLN A 163 16.51 7.57 24.63
CA GLN A 163 17.70 8.03 25.34
C GLN A 163 18.87 7.22 24.79
N GLN A 164 19.26 7.51 23.55
CA GLN A 164 20.57 7.19 23.04
C GLN A 164 21.47 8.22 23.73
N GLY A 165 21.74 7.97 25.01
CA GLY A 165 22.78 8.67 25.74
C GLY A 165 24.00 8.64 24.83
N GLN A 166 24.52 9.81 24.51
CA GLN A 166 25.84 9.93 23.92
C GLN A 166 26.75 9.11 24.83
N LEU A 167 27.17 7.93 24.38
CA LEU A 167 28.26 7.24 25.03
C LEU A 167 29.45 8.16 24.80
N PRO A 168 30.05 8.78 25.84
CA PRO A 168 31.30 9.45 25.66
C PRO A 168 32.29 8.36 25.23
N PHE A 169 32.64 8.36 23.94
CA PHE A 169 33.82 7.66 23.49
C PHE A 169 34.99 8.45 24.07
N GLU A 170 35.46 8.02 25.22
CA GLU A 170 36.76 8.44 25.76
C GLU A 170 37.80 7.89 24.78
N GLY A 171 38.22 8.74 23.85
CA GLY A 171 39.31 8.43 22.93
C GLY A 171 40.60 8.21 23.72
N PRO A 172 41.52 7.38 23.20
CA PRO A 172 42.73 7.02 23.93
C PRO A 172 43.56 8.27 24.26
N ASP A 173 44.02 8.32 25.51
CA ASP A 173 44.92 9.36 26.03
C ASP A 173 46.06 9.64 25.05
N PRO A 174 46.27 10.91 24.63
CA PRO A 174 47.43 11.28 23.84
C PRO A 174 48.69 11.19 24.71
N ALA A 175 49.46 10.13 24.46
CA ALA A 175 50.92 10.03 24.59
C ALA A 175 51.58 10.70 25.81
N GLU A 176 51.98 9.87 26.77
CA GLU A 176 53.07 10.21 27.69
C GLU A 176 54.35 10.54 26.89
N PRO A 177 55.06 11.64 27.19
CA PRO A 177 56.36 11.92 26.59
C PRO A 177 57.43 11.01 27.23
N THR A 178 57.95 10.08 26.44
CA THR A 178 59.13 9.26 26.77
C THR A 178 60.36 10.17 26.96
N PRO A 179 61.17 10.00 28.03
CA PRO A 179 62.39 10.76 28.19
C PRO A 179 63.48 10.28 27.21
N GLU A 180 64.23 11.25 26.69
CA GLU A 180 65.40 11.09 25.81
C GLU A 180 66.49 10.20 26.42
N PRO A 181 67.22 9.41 25.60
CA PRO A 181 68.55 8.94 25.96
C PRO A 181 69.66 9.64 25.16
N GLU A 182 70.69 10.08 25.87
CA GLU A 182 71.93 10.67 25.39
C GLU A 182 72.79 9.72 24.51
N ALA A 183 73.29 10.27 23.40
CA ALA A 183 74.62 10.17 22.78
C ALA A 183 75.42 8.83 22.68
N THR A 184 75.50 8.30 21.44
CA THR A 184 76.67 7.79 20.61
C THR A 184 77.70 6.75 21.15
N PRO A 185 78.41 5.92 20.31
CA PRO A 185 78.95 6.25 18.97
C PRO A 185 78.95 5.18 17.83
N GLN A 186 79.02 5.71 16.60
CA GLN A 186 79.58 5.27 15.29
C GLN A 186 79.96 3.80 14.99
N GLY A 187 79.53 3.33 13.79
CA GLY A 187 80.12 2.18 13.08
C GLY A 187 79.58 1.89 11.65
N LYS A 188 80.24 2.45 10.63
CA LYS A 188 80.50 1.98 9.23
C LYS A 188 79.46 1.23 8.35
N ALA A 189 79.29 1.80 7.14
CA ALA A 189 79.41 1.22 5.77
C ALA A 189 78.19 0.63 5.01
N ALA A 190 77.84 1.37 3.94
CA ALA A 190 77.78 0.99 2.51
C ALA A 190 76.59 0.24 1.86
N ALA A 191 76.22 0.79 0.69
CA ALA A 191 75.76 0.17 -0.58
C ALA A 191 74.24 -0.03 -0.85
N ASP A 192 73.71 0.87 -1.69
CA ASP A 192 73.18 0.68 -3.06
C ASP A 192 71.98 -0.25 -3.41
N ALA A 193 71.30 0.21 -4.48
CA ALA A 193 70.31 -0.40 -5.38
C ALA A 193 68.83 -0.30 -4.94
N ASP A 194 68.00 0.56 -5.56
CA ASP A 194 67.47 0.55 -6.94
C ASP A 194 66.38 -0.52 -7.15
N GLY A 195 65.23 -0.13 -7.72
CA GLY A 195 64.16 -1.07 -8.07
C GLY A 195 62.72 -0.57 -7.93
N THR A 196 62.33 0.36 -8.80
CA THR A 196 60.96 0.76 -9.17
C THR A 196 60.02 -0.45 -9.42
N PRO A 197 58.71 -0.36 -9.10
CA PRO A 197 57.77 -1.49 -9.13
C PRO A 197 57.20 -1.77 -10.55
N PRO A 198 56.81 -3.02 -10.87
CA PRO A 198 56.16 -3.32 -12.12
C PRO A 198 54.63 -3.20 -12.07
N GLU A 199 54.15 -2.64 -13.16
CA GLU A 199 52.81 -2.32 -13.60
C GLU A 199 52.05 -3.57 -14.12
N ALA A 200 50.72 -3.52 -14.06
CA ALA A 200 49.79 -4.58 -14.46
C ALA A 200 49.70 -4.78 -16.00
N PRO A 201 49.20 -5.93 -16.47
CA PRO A 201 48.65 -6.02 -17.83
C PRO A 201 47.14 -6.35 -17.86
N VAL A 202 46.45 -5.59 -18.71
CA VAL A 202 45.07 -5.74 -19.22
C VAL A 202 45.10 -6.68 -20.45
N PRO A 203 44.01 -7.38 -20.83
CA PRO A 203 44.08 -8.62 -21.59
C PRO A 203 44.02 -8.42 -23.11
N ASP A 204 44.58 -9.39 -23.83
CA ASP A 204 44.62 -9.42 -25.29
C ASP A 204 43.56 -10.35 -25.89
N SER A 205 43.09 -9.92 -27.06
CA SER A 205 42.05 -10.49 -27.90
C SER A 205 42.62 -11.49 -28.91
N LYS A 206 41.81 -12.49 -29.28
CA LYS A 206 41.61 -13.10 -30.63
C LYS A 206 41.25 -14.59 -30.47
N ALA A 207 40.06 -15.05 -30.85
CA ALA A 207 39.48 -15.17 -32.20
C ALA A 207 39.43 -16.65 -32.63
N ASP A 208 38.32 -16.95 -33.30
CA ASP A 208 38.16 -17.96 -34.36
C ASP A 208 37.81 -19.40 -33.95
N HIS A 209 36.55 -19.82 -34.19
CA HIS A 209 36.25 -20.75 -35.30
C HIS A 209 34.74 -20.93 -35.56
N ARG A 210 34.42 -20.89 -36.86
CA ARG A 210 33.14 -21.05 -37.56
C ARG A 210 32.45 -22.42 -37.39
N ARG A 211 31.11 -22.40 -37.42
CA ARG A 211 30.13 -23.25 -38.17
C ARG A 211 28.73 -22.85 -37.66
N GLY A 212 27.76 -22.34 -38.42
CA GLY A 212 27.38 -22.57 -39.81
C GLY A 212 26.40 -23.73 -39.87
N LEU A 213 25.08 -23.46 -39.78
CA LEU A 213 23.93 -24.23 -40.33
C LEU A 213 22.58 -23.64 -39.87
N GLU A 214 21.85 -23.06 -40.82
CA GLU A 214 20.40 -22.79 -40.90
C GLU A 214 20.07 -22.93 -42.41
N PRO A 215 18.83 -23.11 -42.89
CA PRO A 215 17.59 -23.55 -42.23
C PRO A 215 16.91 -24.72 -43.00
N SER A 216 15.84 -25.32 -42.46
CA SER A 216 14.85 -26.00 -43.32
C SER A 216 13.43 -25.75 -42.83
N GLU A 217 12.65 -25.14 -43.72
CA GLU A 217 11.22 -24.95 -43.68
C GLU A 217 10.48 -26.30 -43.66
N ASN A 218 9.40 -26.39 -42.88
CA ASN A 218 8.19 -27.12 -43.28
C ASN A 218 6.99 -26.63 -42.46
N ASP A 219 6.17 -25.88 -43.18
CA ASP A 219 4.70 -25.91 -43.24
C ASP A 219 3.98 -26.90 -42.31
N MET A 220 2.99 -26.41 -41.55
CA MET A 220 1.72 -27.09 -41.29
C MET A 220 0.75 -26.10 -40.64
N THR A 221 -0.15 -25.63 -41.49
CA THR A 221 -1.41 -24.95 -41.20
C THR A 221 -2.27 -25.70 -40.18
N GLY A 222 -2.90 -24.96 -39.28
CA GLY A 222 -3.82 -25.49 -38.28
C GLY A 222 -4.63 -24.38 -37.61
N GLU A 223 -5.63 -23.87 -38.33
CA GLU A 223 -6.69 -23.02 -37.77
C GLU A 223 -7.55 -23.82 -36.77
N PRO A 224 -7.86 -23.29 -35.58
CA PRO A 224 -8.97 -23.79 -34.79
C PRO A 224 -10.27 -23.05 -35.16
N THR A 225 -11.21 -23.83 -35.68
CA THR A 225 -12.63 -23.54 -35.92
C THR A 225 -13.37 -22.91 -34.73
N PRO A 226 -14.25 -21.92 -34.94
CA PRO A 226 -15.25 -21.51 -33.95
C PRO A 226 -16.55 -22.34 -34.09
N THR A 227 -16.99 -22.97 -33.01
CA THR A 227 -18.30 -23.65 -32.92
C THR A 227 -19.37 -22.74 -32.27
N PRO A 228 -20.67 -23.04 -32.47
CA PRO A 228 -21.65 -22.01 -32.80
C PRO A 228 -22.47 -21.52 -31.62
N ASN A 229 -22.84 -20.24 -31.78
CA ASN A 229 -23.84 -19.49 -31.04
C ASN A 229 -25.20 -20.21 -31.07
N CYS A 230 -25.82 -20.42 -29.92
CA CYS A 230 -27.14 -21.03 -29.79
C CYS A 230 -28.03 -20.21 -28.84
N ALA A 231 -29.26 -20.00 -29.32
CA ALA A 231 -30.46 -19.47 -28.65
C ALA A 231 -30.58 -17.93 -28.54
N ARG A 232 -31.30 -17.29 -29.48
CA ARG A 232 -32.78 -17.13 -29.59
C ARG A 232 -33.32 -16.00 -28.71
N GLU A 233 -33.64 -14.90 -29.37
CA GLU A 233 -34.73 -14.01 -28.98
C GLU A 233 -36.08 -14.77 -29.04
N PRO A 234 -37.05 -14.34 -28.24
CA PRO A 234 -38.40 -14.20 -28.76
C PRO A 234 -38.90 -12.77 -28.66
N ASP A 235 -39.27 -12.29 -29.84
CA ASP A 235 -40.25 -11.25 -30.16
C ASP A 235 -41.60 -11.49 -29.45
N GLY A 236 -42.29 -10.39 -29.18
CA GLY A 236 -43.74 -10.33 -29.05
C GLY A 236 -44.31 -10.55 -27.65
N SER A 237 -44.82 -9.47 -27.04
CA SER A 237 -46.27 -9.20 -27.04
C SER A 237 -46.73 -8.25 -25.93
N GLN A 238 -47.56 -7.29 -26.35
CA GLN A 238 -48.73 -6.77 -25.65
C GLN A 238 -48.53 -5.83 -24.44
N LEU A 239 -48.52 -4.53 -24.77
CA LEU A 239 -49.17 -3.51 -23.96
C LEU A 239 -50.70 -3.69 -24.03
N PRO A 240 -51.41 -3.64 -22.89
CA PRO A 240 -52.77 -3.16 -22.86
C PRO A 240 -52.82 -1.73 -22.30
N ASP A 241 -53.26 -0.84 -23.20
CA ASP A 241 -53.99 0.38 -22.92
C ASP A 241 -55.14 0.13 -21.92
N LYS A 242 -55.13 0.85 -20.79
CA LYS A 242 -56.32 1.11 -19.98
C LYS A 242 -56.19 2.48 -19.32
N GLY A 243 -56.85 3.46 -19.92
CA GLY A 243 -57.18 4.72 -19.28
C GLY A 243 -58.10 4.58 -18.07
N ALA A 244 -58.08 5.61 -17.23
CA ALA A 244 -59.22 6.22 -16.55
C ALA A 244 -58.68 7.23 -15.53
N GLU A 245 -58.52 8.49 -15.96
CA GLU A 245 -58.52 9.62 -15.03
C GLU A 245 -59.98 9.97 -14.71
N PRO A 246 -60.38 10.04 -13.43
CA PRO A 246 -61.42 10.95 -13.00
C PRO A 246 -60.78 12.16 -12.33
N THR A 247 -60.98 13.31 -12.96
CA THR A 247 -60.62 14.64 -12.47
C THR A 247 -61.29 14.94 -11.12
N ALA A 248 -60.49 15.57 -10.26
CA ALA A 248 -60.76 15.86 -8.87
C ALA A 248 -62.01 16.73 -8.66
N THR A 249 -62.82 16.34 -7.69
CA THR A 249 -63.90 17.14 -7.13
C THR A 249 -63.31 18.22 -6.21
N GLU A 250 -63.54 19.47 -6.57
CA GLU A 250 -63.16 20.67 -5.84
C GLU A 250 -63.95 20.76 -4.51
N LYS A 251 -63.26 20.62 -3.38
CA LYS A 251 -63.83 20.84 -2.03
C LYS A 251 -63.33 22.18 -1.49
N LYS A 252 -64.22 23.17 -1.54
CA LYS A 252 -64.11 24.47 -0.86
C LYS A 252 -64.30 24.28 0.66
N PRO A 253 -63.47 24.88 1.53
CA PRO A 253 -63.71 24.86 2.98
C PRO A 253 -64.72 25.96 3.38
N PRO A 254 -65.61 25.74 4.36
CA PRO A 254 -66.35 26.83 4.98
C PRO A 254 -65.47 27.55 6.00
N ALA A 255 -65.50 28.87 5.92
CA ALA A 255 -64.87 29.81 6.84
C ALA A 255 -65.66 29.89 8.16
N ASP A 256 -64.91 30.21 9.22
CA ASP A 256 -65.35 30.59 10.56
C ASP A 256 -66.67 31.36 10.62
N ARG A 257 -67.53 30.93 11.55
CA ARG A 257 -68.30 31.80 12.45
C ARG A 257 -68.90 31.00 13.60
#